data_AF-A0A3N5GC53-F1
#
_entry.id   AF-A0A3N5GC53-F1
#
_cell.length_a   1.000
_cell.length_b   1.000
_cell.length_c   1.000
_cell.angle_alpha   90.00
_cell.angle_beta   90.00
_cell.angle_gamma   90.00
#
_symmetry.space_group_name_H-M   'P 1'
#
loop_
_entity.id
_entity.type
_entity.pdbx_description
1 polymer ?
#
loop_
_entity_poly.entity_id
_entity_poly.type
_entity_poly.pdbx_seq_one_letter_code
_entity_poly.pdbx_strand_id
1 'polypeptide(L)' 'MTADRDELHAWVDGRLDGERLRRFEQRLDADPALRAEAQAWRSQTEALKGLARHVLDEPLPERLTAAAQG' A
#
# COMPACT_ATOMS: atom_id res chain seq x y z
N MET A 1 2.23 -1.73 -21.11
CA MET A 1 3.24 -1.97 -20.04
C MET A 1 3.14 -0.99 -18.87
N THR A 2 2.69 0.26 -19.03
CA THR A 2 2.46 1.19 -17.89
C THR A 2 1.27 0.79 -17.02
N ALA A 3 0.18 0.33 -17.65
CA ALA A 3 -1.03 -0.08 -16.93
C ALA A 3 -0.80 -1.22 -15.91
N ASP A 4 0.10 -2.17 -16.20
CA ASP A 4 0.40 -3.28 -15.28
C ASP A 4 1.13 -2.80 -14.01
N ARG A 5 2.02 -1.81 -14.16
CA ARG A 5 2.75 -1.21 -13.05
C ARG A 5 1.82 -0.37 -12.17
N ASP A 6 0.93 0.40 -12.77
CA ASP A 6 -0.03 1.21 -12.03
C ASP A 6 -1.02 0.35 -11.23
N GLU A 7 -1.47 -0.76 -11.82
CA GLU A 7 -2.37 -1.71 -11.15
C GLU A 7 -1.65 -2.48 -10.04
N LEU A 8 -0.37 -2.81 -10.23
CA LEU A 8 0.48 -3.39 -9.19
C LEU A 8 0.64 -2.45 -7.98
N HIS A 9 0.97 -1.17 -8.22
CA HIS A 9 1.06 -0.19 -7.14
C HIS A 9 -0.30 0.03 -6.48
N ALA A 10 -1.39 0.11 -7.26
CA ALA A 10 -2.74 0.21 -6.70
C ALA A 10 -3.10 -1.00 -5.83
N TRP A 11 -2.68 -2.22 -6.20
CA TRP A 11 -2.87 -3.42 -5.38
C TRP A 11 -2.05 -3.36 -4.09
N VAL A 12 -0.76 -2.99 -4.17
CA VAL A 12 0.13 -2.84 -3.00
C VAL A 12 -0.39 -1.79 -2.02
N ASP A 13 -0.96 -0.69 -2.54
CA ASP A 13 -1.55 0.39 -1.75
C ASP A 13 -2.95 0.05 -1.19
N GLY A 14 -3.55 -1.08 -1.58
CA GLY A 14 -4.93 -1.44 -1.20
C GLY A 14 -6.01 -0.58 -1.89
N ARG A 15 -5.69 0.03 -3.03
CA ARG A 15 -6.56 0.91 -3.82
C ARG A 15 -7.38 0.17 -4.89
N LEU A 16 -7.20 -1.14 -5.04
CA LEU A 16 -8.04 -1.96 -5.92
C LEU A 16 -9.27 -2.46 -5.15
N ASP A 17 -10.43 -2.36 -5.79
CA ASP A 17 -11.71 -2.76 -5.24
C ASP A 17 -12.45 -3.78 -6.12
N GLY A 18 -13.39 -4.49 -5.50
CA GLY A 18 -14.37 -5.34 -6.14
C GLY A 18 -13.82 -6.27 -7.23
N GLU A 19 -14.22 -6.01 -8.47
CA GLU A 19 -13.85 -6.82 -9.63
C GLU A 19 -12.38 -6.65 -10.04
N ARG A 20 -11.80 -5.45 -9.87
CA ARG A 20 -10.41 -5.20 -10.24
C ARG A 20 -9.45 -5.97 -9.35
N LEU A 21 -9.72 -5.99 -8.04
CA LEU A 21 -8.95 -6.79 -7.09
C LEU A 21 -8.97 -8.27 -7.47
N ARG A 22 -10.16 -8.86 -7.68
CA ARG A 22 -10.29 -10.29 -8.03
C ARG A 22 -9.57 -10.65 -9.33
N ARG A 23 -9.68 -9.81 -10.36
CA ARG A 23 -8.97 -10.05 -11.64
C ARG A 23 -7.46 -9.97 -11.46
N PHE A 24 -6.98 -9.02 -10.66
CA PHE A 24 -5.56 -8.89 -10.41
C PHE A 24 -5.02 -10.07 -9.59
N GLU A 25 -5.76 -10.54 -8.58
CA GLU A 25 -5.41 -11.73 -7.82
C GLU A 25 -5.37 -13.00 -8.69
N GLN A 26 -6.34 -13.18 -9.59
CA GLN A 26 -6.30 -14.29 -10.56
C GLN A 26 -5.07 -14.23 -11.47
N ARG A 27 -4.63 -13.02 -11.84
CA ARG A 27 -3.39 -12.83 -12.62
C ARG A 27 -2.15 -13.16 -11.80
N LEU A 28 -2.10 -12.76 -10.53
CA LEU A 28 -1.03 -13.16 -9.60
C LEU A 28 -0.99 -14.69 -9.45
N ASP A 29 -2.15 -15.34 -9.50
CA ASP A 29 -2.23 -16.80 -9.43
C ASP A 29 -1.71 -17.50 -10.68
N ALA A 30 -2.00 -16.94 -11.85
CA ALA A 30 -1.55 -17.45 -13.13
C ALA A 30 -0.08 -17.11 -13.47
N ASP A 31 0.50 -16.06 -12.88
CA ASP A 31 1.83 -15.55 -13.20
C ASP A 31 2.76 -15.50 -11.96
N PRO A 32 3.65 -16.50 -11.80
CA PRO A 32 4.63 -16.52 -10.72
C PRO A 32 5.62 -15.35 -10.73
N ALA A 33 5.95 -14.79 -11.91
CA ALA A 33 6.87 -13.67 -12.01
C ALA A 33 6.22 -12.38 -11.49
N LEU A 34 4.97 -12.13 -11.90
CA LEU A 34 4.17 -11.02 -11.37
C LEU A 34 3.96 -11.16 -9.86
N ARG A 35 3.72 -12.37 -9.37
CA ARG A 35 3.61 -12.64 -7.92
C ARG A 35 4.89 -12.30 -7.17
N ALA A 36 6.05 -12.68 -7.69
CA ALA A 36 7.34 -12.35 -7.09
C ALA A 36 7.58 -10.83 -7.04
N GLU A 37 7.26 -10.12 -8.13
CA GLU A 37 7.36 -8.66 -8.18
C GLU A 37 6.43 -8.01 -7.14
N ALA A 38 5.18 -8.47 -7.05
CA ALA A 38 4.21 -7.97 -6.08
C ALA A 38 4.63 -8.21 -4.63
N GLN A 39 5.23 -9.35 -4.33
CA GLN A 39 5.77 -9.64 -3.00
C GLN A 39 6.97 -8.74 -2.66
N ALA A 40 7.85 -8.46 -3.64
CA ALA A 40 8.98 -7.56 -3.46
C ALA A 40 8.53 -6.13 -3.16
N TRP A 41 7.53 -5.62 -3.88
CA TRP A 41 6.96 -4.29 -3.61
C TRP A 41 6.27 -4.23 -2.24
N ARG A 42 5.45 -5.24 -1.90
CA ARG A 42 4.77 -5.29 -0.61
C ARG A 42 5.76 -5.30 0.55
N SER A 43 6.84 -6.08 0.44
CA SER A 43 7.87 -6.15 1.47
C SER A 43 8.59 -4.81 1.67
N GLN A 44 8.92 -4.10 0.58
CA GLN A 44 9.53 -2.78 0.66
C GLN A 44 8.59 -1.75 1.31
N THR A 45 7.32 -1.73 0.89
CA THR A 45 6.30 -0.83 1.47
C THR A 45 6.11 -1.08 2.96
N GLU A 46 6.03 -2.33 3.40
CA GLU A 46 5.90 -2.67 4.82
C GLU A 46 7.15 -2.32 5.62
N ALA A 47 8.35 -2.46 5.05
CA ALA A 47 9.59 -2.02 5.70
C ALA A 47 9.58 -0.49 5.93
N LEU A 48 9.19 0.30 4.92
CA LEU A 48 9.08 1.76 5.03
C LEU A 48 8.04 2.18 6.06
N LYS A 49 6.86 1.55 6.06
CA LYS A 49 5.83 1.79 7.09
C LYS A 49 6.32 1.43 8.49
N GLY A 50 7.10 0.35 8.61
CA GLY A 50 7.73 -0.07 9.86
C GLY A 50 8.66 1.00 10.43
N LEU A 51 9.48 1.63 9.59
CA LEU A 51 10.35 2.73 10.01
C LEU A 51 9.57 3.91 10.58
N ALA A 52 8.41 4.25 10.00
CA ALA A 52 7.56 5.35 10.44
C ALA A 52 6.55 4.96 11.54
N ARG A 53 6.51 3.71 11.98
CA ARG A 53 5.49 3.21 12.93
C ARG A 53 5.49 3.99 14.24
N HIS A 54 6.67 4.36 14.73
CA HIS A 54 6.85 5.10 16.00
C HIS A 54 6.14 6.46 16.00
N VAL A 55 5.97 7.10 14.84
CA VAL A 55 5.29 8.39 14.71
C VAL A 55 3.82 8.31 15.13
N LEU A 56 3.19 7.13 15.00
CA LEU A 56 1.80 6.94 15.41
C LEU A 56 1.61 6.97 16.93
N ASP A 57 2.68 6.70 17.69
CA ASP A 57 2.67 6.68 19.15
C ASP A 57 3.16 8.02 19.74
N GLU A 58 3.62 8.95 18.91
CA GLU A 58 4.02 10.29 19.34
C GLU A 58 2.79 11.15 19.68
N PRO A 59 2.86 11.98 20.74
CA PRO A 59 1.77 12.89 21.06
C PRO A 59 1.57 13.91 19.93
N LEU A 60 0.30 14.20 19.62
CA LEU A 60 -0.02 15.22 18.62
C LEU A 60 0.54 16.59 19.05
N PRO A 61 1.27 17.30 18.16
CA PRO A 61 1.72 18.65 18.43
C PRO A 61 0.56 19.58 18.80
N GLU A 62 0.75 20.41 19.83
CA GLU A 62 -0.28 21.30 20.39
C GLU A 62 -0.98 22.17 19.33
N ARG A 63 -0.22 22.64 18.33
CA ARG A 63 -0.75 23.43 17.20
C ARG A 63 -1.82 22.69 16.38
N LEU A 64 -1.69 21.37 16.24
CA LEU A 64 -2.66 20.54 15.51
C LEU A 64 -3.88 20.25 16.38
N THR A 65 -3.65 20.02 17.68
CA THR A 65 -4.73 19.83 18.66
C THR A 65 -5.60 21.08 18.77
N ALA A 66 -4.99 22.27 18.84
CA ALA A 66 -5.71 23.54 18.88
C ALA A 66 -6.53 23.79 17.61
N ALA A 67 -6.00 23.44 16.42
CA ALA A 67 -6.70 23.60 15.15
C ALA A 67 -7.89 22.63 14.98
N ALA A 68 -7.90 21.48 15.65
CA ALA A 68 -9.02 20.54 15.62
C ALA A 68 -10.15 20.90 16.61
N GLN A 69 -9.88 21.80 17.55
CA GLN A 69 -10.80 22.20 18.62
C GLN A 69 -11.44 23.58 18.42
N GLY A 70 -10.96 24.36 17.45
CA GLY A 70 -11.51 25.67 17.06
C GLY A 70 -12.36 25.58 15.80
#